data_AF-A0A976BA06-F1
#
_entry.id   AF-A0A976BA06-F1
#
_cell.length_a   1.000
_cell.length_b   1.000
_cell.length_c   1.000
_cell.angle_alpha   90.00
_cell.angle_beta   90.00
_cell.angle_gamma   90.00
#
_symmetry.space_group_name_H-M   'P 1'
#
loop_
_entity.id
_entity.type
_entity.pdbx_description
1 polymer ?
#
loop_
_entity_poly.entity_id
_entity_poly.type
_entity_poly.pdbx_seq_one_letter_code
_entity_poly.pdbx_strand_id
1 'polypeptide(L)'
;MPAADLDLTDAALQADLAELRGRFPETRALYREVCGLLFFRYGVTPTANKLYSLVRKGSMGTPADVLQAFWQELRGRTRVTIDHPDLPDALKEIAAGAVQTIWQAANEAATGELATLRAEARHAASVAEAERDAARAETTAAREEVVAVSAQLAEARDAHDAVQAALVAERQAHAATQARLEAGRAELDAAGRQLAELRTQFSTELERAREAVTLAQERAEASERRALRELDAERTARQQSERTAEALRGELVAARSEARDAAVAQAEVRARLEAQAAALADRLASAEQAQRKAAHDLDAVQAELGAAQRRAERAEAEAALARQLLAELRVAPPGRSEGGGGRRRKAGGPAPTEQAAPGEKRDEQQKDKQDAGVLNPEGGSDSSDDSNDSKN
;
A
#
# COMPACT_ATOMS: atom_id res chain seq x y z
N MET A 1 68.49 79.53 44.51
CA MET A 1 69.17 79.22 43.24
C MET A 1 69.86 80.48 42.71
N PRO A 2 71.13 80.76 43.06
CA PRO A 2 71.87 81.88 42.48
C PRO A 2 73.21 81.49 41.79
N ALA A 3 73.46 80.19 41.55
CA ALA A 3 74.77 79.73 41.06
C ALA A 3 74.94 79.79 39.53
N ALA A 4 73.88 79.55 38.75
CA ALA A 4 73.98 79.45 37.29
C ALA A 4 74.20 80.81 36.57
N ASP A 5 73.70 81.91 37.15
CA ASP A 5 73.90 83.26 36.57
C ASP A 5 75.35 83.74 36.68
N LEU A 6 76.08 83.34 37.73
CA LEU A 6 77.49 83.74 37.93
C LEU A 6 78.43 83.07 36.93
N ASP A 7 78.22 81.79 36.61
CA ASP A 7 79.11 81.04 35.68
C ASP A 7 78.93 81.48 34.22
N LEU A 8 77.69 81.77 33.78
CA LEU A 8 77.41 82.36 32.47
C LEU A 8 78.04 83.75 32.32
N THR A 9 78.07 84.54 33.40
CA THR A 9 78.72 85.86 33.37
C THR A 9 80.24 85.77 33.27
N ASP A 10 80.90 84.78 33.89
CA ASP A 10 82.37 84.69 33.86
C ASP A 10 82.87 84.19 32.50
N ALA A 11 82.19 83.23 31.86
CA ALA A 11 82.53 82.76 30.51
C ALA A 11 82.29 83.84 29.44
N ALA A 12 81.16 84.55 29.50
CA ALA A 12 80.88 85.68 28.62
C ALA A 12 81.88 86.82 28.83
N LEU A 13 82.25 87.10 30.09
CA LEU A 13 83.24 88.13 30.44
C LEU A 13 84.62 87.83 29.85
N GLN A 14 85.07 86.58 29.88
CA GLN A 14 86.36 86.22 29.28
C GLN A 14 86.36 86.37 27.75
N ALA A 15 85.24 86.08 27.08
CA ALA A 15 85.10 86.24 25.63
C ALA A 15 85.17 87.73 25.22
N ASP A 16 84.39 88.59 25.89
CA ASP A 16 84.42 90.04 25.67
C ASP A 16 85.82 90.63 25.97
N LEU A 17 86.51 90.09 26.96
CA LEU A 17 87.86 90.52 27.32
C LEU A 17 88.91 90.08 26.28
N ALA A 18 88.74 88.92 25.65
CA ALA A 18 89.57 88.49 24.52
C ALA A 18 89.37 89.41 23.29
N GLU A 19 88.12 89.81 23.01
CA GLU A 19 87.78 90.77 21.97
C GLU A 19 88.42 92.15 22.22
N LEU A 20 88.33 92.65 23.46
CA LEU A 20 88.97 93.91 23.84
C LEU A 20 90.50 93.87 23.73
N ARG A 21 91.14 92.76 24.09
CA ARG A 21 92.60 92.58 23.93
C ARG A 21 93.05 92.64 22.47
N GLY A 22 92.20 92.24 21.51
CA GLY A 22 92.50 92.34 20.09
C GLY A 22 92.37 93.76 19.53
N ARG A 23 91.43 94.54 20.05
CA ARG A 23 91.15 95.91 19.59
C ARG A 23 92.07 96.97 20.19
N PHE A 24 92.52 96.78 21.43
CA PHE A 24 93.33 97.75 22.16
C PHE A 24 94.72 97.17 22.48
N PRO A 25 95.72 97.39 21.61
CA PRO A 25 97.07 96.88 21.83
C PRO A 25 97.80 97.62 22.96
N GLU A 26 97.41 98.86 23.26
CA GLU A 26 97.98 99.65 24.34
C GLU A 26 97.44 99.21 25.71
N THR A 27 98.34 98.97 26.67
CA THR A 27 98.01 98.41 27.98
C THR A 27 97.11 99.34 28.81
N ARG A 28 97.33 100.66 28.78
CA ARG A 28 96.51 101.63 29.53
C ARG A 28 95.10 101.75 28.97
N ALA A 29 94.97 101.77 27.63
CA ALA A 29 93.68 101.80 26.95
C ALA A 29 92.87 100.53 27.24
N LEU A 30 93.51 99.36 27.17
CA LEU A 30 92.88 98.08 27.51
C LEU A 30 92.37 98.07 28.97
N TYR A 31 93.16 98.57 29.93
CA TYR A 31 92.69 98.67 31.32
C TYR A 31 91.45 99.56 31.47
N ARG A 32 91.36 100.68 30.73
CA ARG A 32 90.20 101.59 30.79
C ARG A 32 88.93 100.93 30.22
N GLU A 33 89.04 100.22 29.10
CA GLU A 33 87.91 99.51 28.50
C GLU A 33 87.43 98.33 29.37
N VAL A 34 88.37 97.61 30.00
CA VAL A 34 88.01 96.55 30.94
C VAL A 34 87.33 97.12 32.19
N CYS A 35 87.76 98.30 32.69
CA CYS A 35 87.01 99.01 33.74
C CYS A 35 85.57 99.31 33.31
N GLY A 36 85.38 99.80 32.09
CA GLY A 36 84.06 100.09 31.51
C GLY A 36 83.20 98.84 31.36
N LEU A 37 83.76 97.76 30.81
CA LEU A 37 83.06 96.48 30.62
C LEU A 37 82.55 95.92 31.96
N LEU A 38 83.44 95.83 32.96
CA LEU A 38 83.09 95.33 34.28
C LEU A 38 82.00 96.16 34.93
N PHE A 39 82.12 97.49 34.90
CA PHE A 39 81.19 98.38 35.59
C PHE A 39 79.83 98.47 34.90
N PHE A 40 79.78 98.69 33.58
CA PHE A 40 78.52 98.98 32.88
C PHE A 40 77.74 97.75 32.43
N ARG A 41 78.44 96.69 31.98
CA ARG A 41 77.78 95.50 31.42
C ARG A 41 77.57 94.41 32.47
N TYR A 42 78.51 94.26 33.39
CA TYR A 42 78.48 93.20 34.39
C TYR A 42 78.16 93.69 35.81
N GLY A 43 78.09 95.01 36.05
CA GLY A 43 77.79 95.58 37.36
C GLY A 43 78.84 95.29 38.44
N VAL A 44 80.06 94.87 38.05
CA VAL A 44 81.16 94.56 38.98
C VAL A 44 82.03 95.80 39.18
N THR A 45 82.28 96.18 40.43
CA THR A 45 83.18 97.30 40.74
C THR A 45 84.63 96.94 40.41
N PRO A 46 85.28 97.64 39.44
CA PRO A 46 86.65 97.31 39.08
C PRO A 46 87.60 97.63 40.24
N THR A 47 88.47 96.68 40.60
CA THR A 47 89.55 96.87 41.58
C THR A 47 90.89 96.64 40.90
N ALA A 48 91.95 97.30 41.38
CA ALA A 48 93.28 97.20 40.78
C ALA A 48 93.77 95.73 40.67
N ASN A 49 93.51 94.93 41.70
CA ASN A 49 93.85 93.50 41.72
C ASN A 49 93.06 92.67 40.69
N LYS A 50 91.76 92.95 40.52
CA LYS A 50 90.90 92.24 39.55
C LYS A 50 91.25 92.62 38.11
N LEU A 51 91.55 93.89 37.86
CA LEU A 51 92.03 94.37 36.57
C LEU A 51 93.36 93.70 36.20
N TYR A 52 94.31 93.68 37.14
CA TYR A 52 95.60 93.04 36.93
C TYR A 52 95.46 91.53 36.69
N SER A 53 94.62 90.82 37.44
CA SER A 53 94.42 89.38 37.28
C SER A 53 93.76 89.01 35.94
N LEU A 54 92.90 89.89 35.42
CA LEU A 54 92.25 89.75 34.13
C LEU A 54 93.15 90.16 32.96
N VAL A 55 93.85 91.29 32.99
CA VAL A 55 94.63 91.78 31.84
C VAL A 55 96.07 91.25 31.81
N ARG A 56 96.67 90.98 32.97
CA ARG A 56 98.03 90.41 33.16
C ARG A 56 99.13 91.07 32.31
N LYS A 57 99.08 92.40 32.13
CA LYS A 57 100.07 93.19 31.38
C LYS A 57 100.45 94.49 32.12
N GLY A 58 101.70 94.93 31.99
CA GLY A 58 102.18 96.20 32.53
C GLY A 58 102.72 96.14 33.97
N SER A 59 103.17 97.30 34.48
CA SER A 59 103.70 97.45 35.84
C SER A 59 102.57 97.44 36.88
N MET A 60 102.88 97.02 38.11
CA MET A 60 101.89 96.86 39.18
C MET A 60 101.13 98.15 39.54
N GLY A 61 101.70 99.34 39.29
CA GLY A 61 101.05 100.63 39.54
C GLY A 61 100.05 101.07 38.46
N THR A 62 100.16 100.56 37.23
CA THR A 62 99.36 101.01 36.08
C THR A 62 97.85 100.75 36.21
N PRO A 63 97.38 99.60 36.74
CA PRO A 63 95.95 99.36 36.96
C PRO A 63 95.32 100.34 37.96
N ALA A 64 96.06 100.73 39.00
CA ALA A 64 95.56 101.66 40.01
C ALA A 64 95.40 103.08 39.43
N ASP A 65 96.39 103.56 38.68
CA ASP A 65 96.33 104.88 38.02
C ASP A 65 95.19 104.98 37.00
N VAL A 66 95.02 103.95 36.17
CA VAL A 66 93.94 103.91 35.17
C VAL A 66 92.57 103.80 35.84
N LEU A 67 92.45 103.01 36.90
CA LEU A 67 91.22 102.91 37.69
C LEU A 67 90.85 104.25 38.33
N GLN A 68 91.82 104.94 38.93
CA GLN A 68 91.59 106.26 39.52
C GLN A 68 91.19 107.29 38.46
N ALA A 69 91.87 107.31 37.30
CA ALA A 69 91.51 108.16 36.18
C ALA A 69 90.11 107.85 35.63
N PHE A 70 89.75 106.56 35.48
CA PHE A 70 88.43 106.10 35.05
C PHE A 70 87.33 106.58 36.00
N TRP A 71 87.50 106.42 37.31
CA TRP A 71 86.51 106.89 38.28
C TRP A 71 86.40 108.42 38.34
N GLN A 72 87.48 109.15 38.08
CA GLN A 72 87.44 110.61 37.96
C GLN A 72 86.70 111.05 36.70
N GLU A 73 86.98 110.41 35.57
CA GLU A 73 86.29 110.69 34.31
C GLU A 73 84.81 110.34 34.37
N LEU A 74 84.49 109.17 34.92
CA LEU A 74 83.10 108.74 35.12
C LEU A 74 82.37 109.71 36.03
N ARG A 75 82.95 110.08 37.17
CA ARG A 75 82.35 111.12 38.04
C ARG A 75 82.20 112.46 37.33
N GLY A 76 83.15 112.84 36.47
CA GLY A 76 83.04 114.05 35.65
C GLY A 76 81.88 113.97 34.64
N ARG A 77 81.69 112.82 33.99
CA ARG A 77 80.64 112.61 32.97
C ARG A 77 79.24 112.42 33.55
N THR A 78 79.10 111.73 34.67
CA THR A 78 77.79 111.47 35.29
C THR A 78 77.32 112.63 36.16
N ARG A 79 78.22 113.56 36.51
CA ARG A 79 77.85 114.77 37.24
C ARG A 79 77.29 115.80 36.27
N VAL A 80 75.98 116.06 36.37
CA VAL A 80 75.35 117.21 35.73
C VAL A 80 75.74 118.45 36.52
N THR A 81 76.93 119.00 36.26
CA THR A 81 77.30 120.34 36.72
C THR A 81 76.95 121.36 35.64
N ILE A 82 76.12 122.35 35.99
CA ILE A 82 75.91 123.54 35.16
C ILE A 82 77.19 124.37 35.26
N ASP A 83 78.17 124.09 34.39
CA ASP A 83 79.43 124.83 34.39
C ASP A 83 79.32 126.02 33.44
N HIS A 84 78.76 127.11 33.96
CA HIS A 84 78.79 128.43 33.34
C HIS A 84 79.64 129.36 34.23
N PRO A 85 80.69 130.02 33.69
CA PRO A 85 81.66 130.77 34.48
C PRO A 85 81.07 132.00 35.22
N ASP A 86 79.90 132.49 34.77
CA ASP A 86 79.22 133.65 35.37
C ASP A 86 78.04 133.32 36.30
N LEU A 87 77.81 132.05 36.66
CA LEU A 87 76.66 131.64 37.48
C LEU A 87 77.06 131.37 38.95
N PRO A 88 76.50 132.08 39.94
CA PRO A 88 76.76 131.84 41.36
C PRO A 88 76.45 130.40 41.78
N ASP A 89 77.31 129.80 42.61
CA ASP A 89 77.18 128.40 43.06
C ASP A 89 75.83 128.09 43.72
N ALA A 90 75.25 129.07 44.42
CA ALA A 90 73.91 128.95 45.01
C ALA A 90 72.82 128.64 43.97
N LEU A 91 72.91 129.17 42.75
CA LEU A 91 71.95 128.88 41.67
C LEU A 91 72.19 127.50 41.04
N LYS A 92 73.45 127.04 40.97
CA LYS A 92 73.80 125.70 40.47
C LYS A 92 73.23 124.61 41.38
N GLU A 93 73.34 124.77 42.69
CA GLU A 93 72.79 123.84 43.68
C GLU A 93 71.25 123.77 43.62
N ILE A 94 70.58 124.93 43.51
CA ILE A 94 69.12 124.97 43.37
C ILE A 94 68.66 124.27 42.08
N ALA A 95 69.33 124.51 40.95
CA ALA A 95 68.99 123.88 39.68
C ALA A 95 69.29 122.37 39.67
N ALA A 96 70.41 121.93 40.25
CA ALA A 96 70.74 120.51 40.40
C ALA A 96 69.72 119.78 41.28
N GLY A 97 69.34 120.38 42.41
CA GLY A 97 68.29 119.87 43.28
C GLY A 97 66.95 119.75 42.56
N ALA A 98 66.54 120.77 41.79
CA ALA A 98 65.30 120.73 41.02
C ALA A 98 65.30 119.63 39.95
N VAL A 99 66.39 119.48 39.18
CA VAL A 99 66.53 118.41 38.18
C VAL A 99 66.52 117.02 38.85
N GLN A 100 67.18 116.87 39.99
CA GLN A 100 67.16 115.63 40.75
C GLN A 100 65.75 115.27 41.22
N THR A 101 65.00 116.23 41.78
CA THR A 101 63.61 116.01 42.21
C THR A 101 62.70 115.67 41.03
N ILE A 102 62.84 116.35 39.89
CA ILE A 102 62.07 116.04 38.68
C ILE A 102 62.39 114.63 38.19
N TRP A 103 63.67 114.24 38.17
CA TRP A 103 64.06 112.89 37.76
C TRP A 103 63.54 111.82 38.72
N GLN A 104 63.63 112.04 40.03
CA GLN A 104 63.09 111.13 41.04
C GLN A 104 61.57 110.97 40.89
N ALA A 105 60.85 112.09 40.75
CA ALA A 105 59.40 112.08 40.57
C ALA A 105 58.99 111.39 39.25
N ALA A 106 59.72 111.63 38.16
CA ALA A 106 59.47 110.95 36.88
C ALA A 106 59.76 109.44 36.96
N ASN A 107 60.81 109.03 37.67
CA ASN A 107 61.14 107.61 37.86
C ASN A 107 60.12 106.91 38.78
N GLU A 108 59.65 107.57 39.84
CA GLU A 108 58.58 107.06 40.70
C GLU A 108 57.26 106.92 39.93
N ALA A 109 56.88 107.92 39.13
CA ALA A 109 55.71 107.85 38.26
C ALA A 109 55.81 106.70 37.25
N ALA A 110 56.94 106.59 36.53
CA ALA A 110 57.16 105.53 35.54
C ALA A 110 57.16 104.13 36.16
N THR A 111 57.75 103.96 37.35
CA THR A 111 57.75 102.66 38.05
C THR A 111 56.38 102.31 38.63
N GLY A 112 55.61 103.31 39.08
CA GLY A 112 54.21 103.17 39.50
C GLY A 112 53.31 102.75 38.34
N GLU A 113 53.36 103.45 37.21
CA GLU A 113 52.60 103.11 35.99
C GLU A 113 52.95 101.71 35.48
N LEU A 114 54.25 101.36 35.44
CA LEU A 114 54.69 100.02 35.06
C LEU A 114 54.18 98.93 36.02
N ALA A 115 54.10 99.22 37.32
CA ALA A 115 53.54 98.29 38.30
C ALA A 115 52.03 98.08 38.07
N THR A 116 51.29 99.15 37.78
CA THR A 116 49.86 99.09 37.42
C THR A 116 49.63 98.27 36.15
N LEU A 117 50.35 98.57 35.06
CA LEU A 117 50.25 97.81 33.80
C LEU A 117 50.60 96.32 34.00
N ARG A 118 51.60 96.00 34.84
CA ARG A 118 51.92 94.61 35.17
C ARG A 118 50.83 93.92 35.98
N ALA A 119 50.16 94.63 36.89
CA ALA A 119 49.04 94.08 37.65
C ALA A 119 47.83 93.82 36.75
N GLU A 120 47.49 94.77 35.87
CA GLU A 120 46.42 94.64 34.88
C GLU A 120 46.70 93.49 33.91
N ALA A 121 47.93 93.38 33.39
CA ALA A 121 48.31 92.28 32.50
C ALA A 121 48.19 90.90 33.17
N ARG A 122 48.59 90.78 34.45
CA ARG A 122 48.42 89.54 35.23
C ARG A 122 46.95 89.22 35.47
N HIS A 123 46.13 90.24 35.79
CA HIS A 123 44.71 90.04 35.98
C HIS A 123 44.04 89.58 34.67
N ALA A 124 44.30 90.26 33.55
CA ALA A 124 43.80 89.88 32.23
C ALA A 124 44.23 88.46 31.83
N ALA A 125 45.49 88.07 32.10
CA ALA A 125 45.96 86.70 31.88
C ALA A 125 45.20 85.68 32.75
N SER A 126 44.96 85.98 34.03
CA SER A 126 44.21 85.06 34.91
C SER A 126 42.74 84.89 34.47
N VAL A 127 42.11 85.97 33.99
CA VAL A 127 40.74 85.92 33.46
C VAL A 127 40.70 85.09 32.18
N ALA A 128 41.63 85.31 31.26
CA ALA A 128 41.71 84.53 30.02
C ALA A 128 42.00 83.04 30.27
N GLU A 129 42.83 82.71 31.27
CA GLU A 129 43.06 81.33 31.68
C GLU A 129 41.80 80.69 32.28
N ALA A 130 41.08 81.41 33.13
CA ALA A 130 39.81 80.94 33.70
C ALA A 130 38.74 80.71 32.61
N GLU A 131 38.61 81.63 31.65
CA GLU A 131 37.70 81.49 30.50
C GLU A 131 38.08 80.28 29.62
N ARG A 132 39.37 80.09 29.34
CA ARG A 132 39.86 78.93 28.59
C ARG A 132 39.55 77.62 29.30
N ASP A 133 39.76 77.57 30.61
CA ASP A 133 39.56 76.36 31.39
C ASP A 133 38.06 76.06 31.56
N ALA A 134 37.21 77.08 31.68
CA ALA A 134 35.76 76.94 31.61
C ALA A 134 35.29 76.41 30.24
N ALA A 135 35.77 77.00 29.13
CA ALA A 135 35.44 76.52 27.80
C ALA A 135 35.93 75.08 27.57
N ARG A 136 37.10 74.70 28.10
CA ARG A 136 37.58 73.31 28.05
C ARG A 136 36.66 72.38 28.81
N ALA A 137 36.25 72.74 30.03
CA ALA A 137 35.32 71.95 30.84
C ALA A 137 33.95 71.75 30.13
N GLU A 138 33.42 72.80 29.51
CA GLU A 138 32.19 72.72 28.71
C GLU A 138 32.37 71.80 27.51
N THR A 139 33.49 71.89 26.78
CA THR A 139 33.73 70.99 25.64
C THR A 139 33.91 69.52 26.06
N THR A 140 34.51 69.26 27.23
CA THR A 140 34.62 67.89 27.75
C THR A 140 33.26 67.35 28.16
N ALA A 141 32.44 68.16 28.85
CA ALA A 141 31.09 67.78 29.23
C ALA A 141 30.21 67.50 28.00
N ALA A 142 30.25 68.38 26.98
CA ALA A 142 29.51 68.18 25.74
C ALA A 142 29.96 66.92 24.98
N ARG A 143 31.27 66.58 25.01
CA ARG A 143 31.78 65.34 24.40
C ARG A 143 31.30 64.10 25.16
N GLU A 144 31.28 64.15 26.48
CA GLU A 144 30.77 63.06 27.33
C GLU A 144 29.26 62.85 27.09
N GLU A 145 28.49 63.93 26.97
CA GLU A 145 27.06 63.86 26.61
C GLU A 145 26.85 63.26 25.23
N VAL A 146 27.63 63.67 24.22
CA VAL A 146 27.56 63.08 22.87
C VAL A 146 27.87 61.59 22.90
N VAL A 147 28.89 61.16 23.66
CA VAL A 147 29.20 59.73 23.82
C VAL A 147 28.06 59.00 24.50
N ALA A 148 27.49 59.55 25.58
CA ALA A 148 26.37 58.95 26.30
C ALA A 148 25.12 58.79 25.41
N VAL A 149 24.75 59.84 24.67
CA VAL A 149 23.61 59.82 23.75
C VAL A 149 23.87 58.85 22.59
N SER A 150 25.10 58.78 22.08
CA SER A 150 25.45 57.83 21.02
C SER A 150 25.34 56.37 21.48
N ALA A 151 25.72 56.09 22.73
CA ALA A 151 25.57 54.77 23.34
C ALA A 151 24.10 54.40 23.53
N GLN A 152 23.28 55.33 24.06
CA GLN A 152 21.83 55.13 24.19
C GLN A 152 21.15 54.89 22.83
N LEU A 153 21.58 55.59 21.78
CA LEU A 153 21.06 55.41 20.43
C LEU A 153 21.47 54.06 19.83
N ALA A 154 22.69 53.59 20.11
CA ALA A 154 23.12 52.25 19.70
C ALA A 154 22.29 51.17 20.40
N GLU A 155 22.11 51.28 21.72
CA GLU A 155 21.28 50.35 22.51
C GLU A 155 19.81 50.34 22.02
N ALA A 156 19.24 51.51 21.72
CA ALA A 156 17.88 51.61 21.19
C ALA A 156 17.75 50.98 19.79
N ARG A 157 18.78 51.07 18.94
CA ARG A 157 18.82 50.41 17.62
C ARG A 157 18.91 48.91 17.77
N ASP A 158 19.78 48.41 18.65
CA ASP A 158 19.91 46.98 18.93
C ASP A 158 18.59 46.40 19.48
N ALA A 159 17.93 47.12 20.38
CA ALA A 159 16.61 46.76 20.90
C ALA A 159 15.54 46.76 19.80
N HIS A 160 15.54 47.76 18.91
CA HIS A 160 14.63 47.81 17.77
C HIS A 160 14.84 46.62 16.82
N ASP A 161 16.08 46.32 16.47
CA ASP A 161 16.42 45.23 15.56
C ASP A 161 16.07 43.86 16.16
N ALA A 162 16.27 43.69 17.47
CA ALA A 162 15.82 42.51 18.21
C ALA A 162 14.28 42.34 18.16
N VAL A 163 13.52 43.42 18.34
CA VAL A 163 12.05 43.40 18.23
C VAL A 163 11.60 43.10 16.80
N GLN A 164 12.27 43.67 15.78
CA GLN A 164 11.96 43.37 14.38
C GLN A 164 12.22 41.89 14.04
N ALA A 165 13.34 41.33 14.51
CA ALA A 165 13.65 39.92 14.33
C ALA A 165 12.59 39.02 15.00
N ALA A 166 12.18 39.34 16.23
CA ALA A 166 11.11 38.63 16.93
C ALA A 166 9.76 38.73 16.17
N LEU A 167 9.43 39.90 15.65
CA LEU A 167 8.20 40.10 14.86
C LEU A 167 8.19 39.28 13.57
N VAL A 168 9.34 39.19 12.87
CA VAL A 168 9.47 38.35 11.68
C VAL A 168 9.31 36.87 12.05
N ALA A 169 9.95 36.42 13.14
CA ALA A 169 9.81 35.04 13.63
C ALA A 169 8.36 34.71 14.00
N GLU A 170 7.65 35.61 14.71
CA GLU A 170 6.24 35.44 15.04
C GLU A 170 5.34 35.40 13.80
N ARG A 171 5.58 36.26 12.81
CA ARG A 171 4.85 36.23 11.53
C ARG A 171 5.05 34.91 10.79
N GLN A 172 6.27 34.38 10.78
CA GLN A 172 6.56 33.08 10.18
C GLN A 172 5.89 31.94 10.95
N ALA A 173 5.92 31.96 12.28
CA ALA A 173 5.23 30.98 13.13
C ALA A 173 3.71 31.05 12.91
N HIS A 174 3.14 32.25 12.82
CA HIS A 174 1.73 32.45 12.53
C HIS A 174 1.35 31.89 11.16
N ALA A 175 2.10 32.22 10.11
CA ALA A 175 1.88 31.69 8.76
C ALA A 175 1.97 30.15 8.71
N ALA A 176 2.95 29.56 9.40
CA ALA A 176 3.08 28.10 9.49
C ALA A 176 1.90 27.46 10.24
N THR A 177 1.34 28.15 11.24
CA THR A 177 0.18 27.67 12.00
C THR A 177 -1.11 27.79 11.20
N GLN A 178 -1.27 28.87 10.44
CA GLN A 178 -2.35 29.03 9.47
C GLN A 178 -2.31 27.95 8.38
N ALA A 179 -1.15 27.70 7.79
CA ALA A 179 -0.98 26.65 6.77
C ALA A 179 -1.33 25.26 7.30
N ARG A 180 -0.94 24.92 8.54
CA ARG A 180 -1.33 23.65 9.19
C ARG A 180 -2.84 23.54 9.41
N LEU A 181 -3.49 24.64 9.78
CA LEU A 181 -4.93 24.68 9.99
C LEU A 181 -5.69 24.56 8.66
N GLU A 182 -5.22 25.20 7.59
CA GLU A 182 -5.78 25.07 6.24
C GLU A 182 -5.61 23.66 5.69
N ALA A 183 -4.43 23.05 5.86
CA ALA A 183 -4.21 21.66 5.49
C ALA A 183 -5.14 20.70 6.25
N GLY A 184 -5.27 20.88 7.57
CA GLY A 184 -6.19 20.08 8.39
C GLY A 184 -7.66 20.25 7.98
N ARG A 185 -8.09 21.46 7.59
CA ARG A 185 -9.44 21.67 7.02
C ARG A 185 -9.62 20.94 5.70
N ALA A 186 -8.64 21.01 4.80
CA ALA A 186 -8.70 20.31 3.52
C ALA A 186 -8.76 18.78 3.70
N GLU A 187 -8.03 18.23 4.67
CA GLU A 187 -8.10 16.81 5.04
C GLU A 187 -9.48 16.43 5.60
N LEU A 188 -10.07 17.24 6.48
CA LEU A 188 -11.43 17.03 6.98
C LEU A 188 -12.47 17.06 5.87
N ASP A 189 -12.36 18.01 4.93
CA ASP A 189 -13.26 18.10 3.78
C ASP A 189 -13.11 16.88 2.85
N ALA A 190 -11.87 16.42 2.63
CA ALA A 190 -11.61 15.23 1.83
C ALA A 190 -12.19 13.96 2.49
N ALA A 191 -11.95 13.78 3.79
CA ALA A 191 -12.52 12.68 4.57
C ALA A 191 -14.06 12.75 4.60
N GLY A 192 -14.63 13.96 4.72
CA GLY A 192 -16.07 14.19 4.64
C GLY A 192 -16.66 13.77 3.29
N ARG A 193 -16.01 14.10 2.18
CA ARG A 193 -16.40 13.64 0.83
C ARG A 193 -16.30 12.12 0.69
N GLN A 194 -15.22 11.52 1.17
CA GLN A 194 -15.04 10.05 1.15
C GLN A 194 -16.13 9.33 1.96
N LEU A 195 -16.45 9.84 3.15
CA LEU A 195 -17.52 9.29 4.00
C LEU A 195 -18.90 9.40 3.31
N ALA A 196 -19.17 10.53 2.65
CA ALA A 196 -20.41 10.72 1.90
C ALA A 196 -20.51 9.71 0.74
N GLU A 197 -19.42 9.52 0.00
CA GLU A 197 -19.34 8.55 -1.10
C GLU A 197 -19.48 7.11 -0.61
N LEU A 198 -18.83 6.73 0.48
CA LEU A 198 -19.00 5.40 1.06
C LEU A 198 -20.44 5.17 1.56
N ARG A 199 -21.10 6.21 2.10
CA ARG A 199 -22.51 6.12 2.50
C ARG A 199 -23.44 5.93 1.31
N THR A 200 -23.21 6.64 0.20
CA THR A 200 -24.01 6.48 -1.01
C THR A 200 -23.78 5.10 -1.62
N GLN A 201 -22.53 4.67 -1.76
CA GLN A 201 -22.18 3.32 -2.23
C GLN A 201 -22.83 2.24 -1.38
N PHE A 202 -22.67 2.29 -0.06
CA PHE A 202 -23.29 1.33 0.86
C PHE A 202 -24.82 1.33 0.75
N SER A 203 -25.47 2.50 0.62
CA SER A 203 -26.92 2.54 0.41
C SER A 203 -27.33 1.89 -0.92
N THR A 204 -26.57 2.10 -1.99
CA THR A 204 -26.87 1.48 -3.28
C THR A 204 -26.66 -0.03 -3.26
N GLU A 205 -25.62 -0.51 -2.57
CA GLU A 205 -25.38 -1.94 -2.37
C GLU A 205 -26.47 -2.58 -1.51
N LEU A 206 -26.95 -1.88 -0.48
CA LEU A 206 -28.05 -2.34 0.36
C LEU A 206 -29.35 -2.48 -0.43
N GLU A 207 -29.70 -1.51 -1.28
CA GLU A 207 -30.89 -1.62 -2.14
C GLU A 207 -30.73 -2.75 -3.16
N ARG A 208 -29.56 -2.89 -3.82
CA ARG A 208 -29.29 -4.02 -4.72
C ARG A 208 -29.39 -5.37 -4.01
N ALA A 209 -28.90 -5.48 -2.77
CA ALA A 209 -29.01 -6.70 -1.98
C ALA A 209 -30.48 -7.00 -1.63
N ARG A 210 -31.28 -5.98 -1.30
CA ARG A 210 -32.73 -6.13 -1.07
C ARG A 210 -33.44 -6.62 -2.33
N GLU A 211 -33.18 -6.01 -3.49
CA GLU A 211 -33.74 -6.43 -4.78
C GLU A 211 -33.34 -7.87 -5.16
N ALA A 212 -32.10 -8.26 -4.89
CA ALA A 212 -31.64 -9.63 -5.12
C ALA A 212 -32.38 -10.64 -4.22
N VAL A 213 -32.62 -10.28 -2.96
CA VAL A 213 -33.41 -11.10 -2.02
C VAL A 213 -34.86 -11.22 -2.50
N THR A 214 -35.51 -10.12 -2.91
CA THR A 214 -36.90 -10.18 -3.40
C THR A 214 -37.00 -11.04 -4.66
N LEU A 215 -36.07 -10.89 -5.61
CA LEU A 215 -36.04 -11.71 -6.82
C LEU A 215 -35.79 -13.20 -6.51
N ALA A 216 -34.93 -13.51 -5.54
CA ALA A 216 -34.70 -14.88 -5.08
C ALA A 216 -35.95 -15.48 -4.43
N GLN A 217 -36.67 -14.70 -3.62
CA GLN A 217 -37.95 -15.10 -3.03
C GLN A 217 -39.00 -15.37 -4.11
N GLU A 218 -39.17 -14.48 -5.08
CA GLU A 218 -40.11 -14.68 -6.20
C GLU A 218 -39.79 -15.94 -7.02
N ARG A 219 -38.50 -16.19 -7.27
CA ARG A 219 -38.04 -17.42 -7.97
C ARG A 219 -38.32 -18.67 -7.14
N ALA A 220 -38.09 -18.62 -5.82
CA ALA A 220 -38.39 -19.71 -4.91
C ALA A 220 -39.89 -19.99 -4.89
N GLU A 221 -40.73 -18.98 -4.69
CA GLU A 221 -42.20 -19.10 -4.74
C GLU A 221 -42.72 -19.59 -6.11
N ALA A 222 -42.10 -19.17 -7.21
CA ALA A 222 -42.43 -19.67 -8.54
C ALA A 222 -42.01 -21.14 -8.74
N SER A 223 -40.88 -21.55 -8.18
CA SER A 223 -40.45 -22.96 -8.18
C SER A 223 -41.36 -23.83 -7.30
N GLU A 224 -41.75 -23.33 -6.12
CA GLU A 224 -42.68 -24.00 -5.22
C GLU A 224 -44.05 -24.18 -5.88
N ARG A 225 -44.60 -23.11 -6.50
CA ARG A 225 -45.86 -23.21 -7.26
C ARG A 225 -45.79 -24.20 -8.43
N ARG A 226 -44.64 -24.33 -9.10
CA ARG A 226 -44.45 -25.34 -10.15
C ARG A 226 -44.41 -26.75 -9.56
N ALA A 227 -43.62 -26.97 -8.51
CA ALA A 227 -43.53 -28.25 -7.82
C ALA A 227 -44.89 -28.71 -7.27
N LEU A 228 -45.70 -27.81 -6.69
CA LEU A 228 -47.05 -28.13 -6.23
C LEU A 228 -47.97 -28.57 -7.37
N ARG A 229 -47.91 -27.89 -8.53
CA ARG A 229 -48.69 -28.30 -9.72
C ARG A 229 -48.23 -29.64 -10.28
N GLU A 230 -46.93 -29.89 -10.32
CA GLU A 230 -46.36 -31.17 -10.74
C GLU A 230 -46.78 -32.29 -9.79
N LEU A 231 -46.75 -32.07 -8.48
CA LEU A 231 -47.24 -33.01 -7.47
C LEU A 231 -48.73 -33.32 -7.65
N ASP A 232 -49.56 -32.31 -7.90
CA ASP A 232 -50.99 -32.51 -8.13
C ASP A 232 -51.27 -33.23 -9.46
N ALA A 233 -50.49 -32.94 -10.52
CA ALA A 233 -50.53 -33.67 -11.77
C ALA A 233 -50.10 -35.13 -11.59
N GLU A 234 -49.02 -35.39 -10.85
CA GLU A 234 -48.57 -36.74 -10.49
C GLU A 234 -49.62 -37.48 -9.66
N ARG A 235 -50.23 -36.83 -8.66
CA ARG A 235 -51.32 -37.42 -7.86
C ARG A 235 -52.51 -37.80 -8.73
N THR A 236 -52.91 -36.92 -9.65
CA THR A 236 -53.98 -37.18 -10.60
C THR A 236 -53.64 -38.34 -11.54
N ALA A 237 -52.41 -38.36 -12.08
CA ALA A 237 -51.93 -39.44 -12.94
C ALA A 237 -51.84 -40.78 -12.19
N ARG A 238 -51.35 -40.78 -10.94
CA ARG A 238 -51.34 -41.96 -10.06
C ARG A 238 -52.76 -42.46 -9.80
N GLN A 239 -53.69 -41.57 -9.47
CA GLN A 239 -55.09 -41.95 -9.25
C GLN A 239 -55.74 -42.53 -10.52
N GLN A 240 -55.47 -41.96 -11.69
CA GLN A 240 -55.93 -42.51 -12.97
C GLN A 240 -55.32 -43.89 -13.23
N SER A 241 -54.01 -44.02 -13.05
CA SER A 241 -53.29 -45.30 -13.16
C SER A 241 -53.87 -46.36 -12.21
N GLU A 242 -54.10 -46.02 -10.95
CA GLU A 242 -54.73 -46.91 -9.96
C GLU A 242 -56.12 -47.36 -10.40
N ARG A 243 -56.97 -46.44 -10.87
CA ARG A 243 -58.29 -46.78 -11.42
C ARG A 243 -58.21 -47.70 -12.64
N THR A 244 -57.28 -47.44 -13.56
CA THR A 244 -57.08 -48.32 -14.74
C THR A 244 -56.56 -49.70 -14.33
N ALA A 245 -55.66 -49.77 -13.34
CA ALA A 245 -55.16 -51.03 -12.81
C ALA A 245 -56.26 -51.81 -12.08
N GLU A 246 -57.13 -51.14 -11.32
CA GLU A 246 -58.32 -51.75 -10.72
C GLU A 246 -59.31 -52.25 -11.78
N ALA A 247 -59.56 -51.48 -12.84
CA ALA A 247 -60.38 -51.90 -13.96
C ALA A 247 -59.81 -53.14 -14.66
N LEU A 248 -58.52 -53.13 -15.03
CA LEU A 248 -57.83 -54.27 -15.62
C LEU A 248 -57.81 -55.50 -14.70
N ARG A 249 -57.67 -55.31 -13.38
CA ARG A 249 -57.82 -56.40 -12.41
C ARG A 249 -59.24 -56.97 -12.42
N GLY A 250 -60.25 -56.11 -12.50
CA GLY A 250 -61.65 -56.51 -12.66
C GLY A 250 -61.88 -57.33 -13.93
N GLU A 251 -61.38 -56.84 -15.07
CA GLU A 251 -61.42 -57.54 -16.36
C GLU A 251 -60.68 -58.89 -16.30
N LEU A 252 -59.51 -58.94 -15.66
CA LEU A 252 -58.75 -60.17 -15.51
C LEU A 252 -59.46 -61.18 -14.60
N VAL A 253 -60.15 -60.73 -13.55
CA VAL A 253 -61.01 -61.60 -12.74
C VAL A 253 -62.17 -62.13 -13.58
N ALA A 254 -62.82 -61.28 -14.37
CA ALA A 254 -63.92 -61.68 -15.27
C ALA A 254 -63.43 -62.68 -16.33
N ALA A 255 -62.32 -62.41 -17.00
CA ALA A 255 -61.71 -63.31 -17.98
C ALA A 255 -61.28 -64.64 -17.32
N ARG A 256 -60.78 -64.61 -16.07
CA ARG A 256 -60.49 -65.84 -15.32
C ARG A 256 -61.74 -66.62 -14.97
N SER A 257 -62.85 -65.97 -14.61
CA SER A 257 -64.13 -66.68 -14.41
C SER A 257 -64.65 -67.25 -15.71
N GLU A 258 -64.63 -66.51 -16.81
CA GLU A 258 -65.03 -67.00 -18.12
C GLU A 258 -64.16 -68.17 -18.58
N ALA A 259 -62.84 -68.09 -18.39
CA ALA A 259 -61.93 -69.19 -18.69
C ALA A 259 -62.19 -70.42 -17.80
N ARG A 260 -62.52 -70.22 -16.52
CA ARG A 260 -62.92 -71.31 -15.61
C ARG A 260 -64.23 -71.94 -16.07
N ASP A 261 -65.24 -71.14 -16.39
CA ASP A 261 -66.55 -71.61 -16.87
C ASP A 261 -66.40 -72.35 -18.20
N ALA A 262 -65.56 -71.83 -19.11
CA ALA A 262 -65.20 -72.50 -20.36
C ALA A 262 -64.45 -73.81 -20.12
N ALA A 263 -63.52 -73.86 -19.16
CA ALA A 263 -62.82 -75.09 -18.79
C ALA A 263 -63.76 -76.12 -18.17
N VAL A 264 -64.73 -75.70 -17.34
CA VAL A 264 -65.79 -76.57 -16.82
C VAL A 264 -66.66 -77.10 -17.95
N ALA A 265 -67.12 -76.25 -18.87
CA ALA A 265 -67.89 -76.66 -20.03
C ALA A 265 -67.11 -77.64 -20.93
N GLN A 266 -65.82 -77.39 -21.16
CA GLN A 266 -64.95 -78.31 -21.90
C GLN A 266 -64.77 -79.64 -21.15
N ALA A 267 -64.60 -79.62 -19.82
CA ALA A 267 -64.53 -80.83 -19.00
C ALA A 267 -65.84 -81.64 -19.06
N GLU A 268 -67.00 -80.97 -19.06
CA GLU A 268 -68.30 -81.63 -19.24
C GLU A 268 -68.45 -82.27 -20.62
N VAL A 269 -68.05 -81.56 -21.69
CA VAL A 269 -68.06 -82.12 -23.05
C VAL A 269 -67.12 -83.31 -23.14
N ARG A 270 -65.91 -83.20 -22.58
CA ARG A 270 -64.94 -84.29 -22.55
C ARG A 270 -65.47 -85.49 -21.76
N ALA A 271 -66.08 -85.28 -20.59
CA ALA A 271 -66.70 -86.35 -19.81
C ALA A 271 -67.85 -87.03 -20.58
N ARG A 272 -68.65 -86.27 -21.34
CA ARG A 272 -69.69 -86.84 -22.23
C ARG A 272 -69.07 -87.66 -23.35
N LEU A 273 -68.01 -87.19 -24.00
CA LEU A 273 -67.31 -87.92 -25.05
C LEU A 273 -66.63 -89.18 -24.50
N GLU A 274 -66.01 -89.11 -23.32
CA GLU A 274 -65.42 -90.27 -22.63
C GLU A 274 -66.51 -91.28 -22.25
N ALA A 275 -67.67 -90.84 -21.76
CA ALA A 275 -68.82 -91.72 -21.50
C ALA A 275 -69.39 -92.35 -22.79
N GLN A 276 -69.44 -91.60 -23.89
CA GLN A 276 -69.82 -92.13 -25.21
C GLN A 276 -68.80 -93.14 -25.73
N ALA A 277 -67.50 -92.88 -25.58
CA ALA A 277 -66.42 -93.79 -25.95
C ALA A 277 -66.48 -95.08 -25.11
N ALA A 278 -66.72 -94.97 -23.80
CA ALA A 278 -66.92 -96.13 -22.93
C ALA A 278 -68.16 -96.95 -23.35
N ALA A 279 -69.29 -96.29 -23.63
CA ALA A 279 -70.49 -96.98 -24.12
C ALA A 279 -70.29 -97.65 -25.48
N LEU A 280 -69.49 -97.05 -26.37
CA LEU A 280 -69.08 -97.67 -27.64
C LEU A 280 -68.13 -98.84 -27.42
N ALA A 281 -67.19 -98.73 -26.49
CA ALA A 281 -66.29 -99.82 -26.11
C ALA A 281 -67.08 -101.02 -25.54
N ASP A 282 -68.07 -100.79 -24.68
CA ASP A 282 -68.96 -101.84 -24.16
C ASP A 282 -69.82 -102.49 -25.25
N ARG A 283 -70.32 -101.70 -26.21
CA ARG A 283 -71.03 -102.23 -27.40
C ARG A 283 -70.11 -103.07 -28.27
N LEU A 284 -68.86 -102.67 -28.43
CA LEU A 284 -67.88 -103.41 -29.21
C LEU A 284 -67.48 -104.71 -28.51
N ALA A 285 -67.25 -104.69 -27.19
CA ALA A 285 -67.00 -105.87 -26.38
C ALA A 285 -68.17 -106.87 -26.43
N SER A 286 -69.41 -106.39 -26.34
CA SER A 286 -70.60 -107.24 -26.47
C SER A 286 -70.80 -107.80 -27.88
N ALA A 287 -70.48 -107.03 -28.92
CA ALA A 287 -70.46 -107.51 -30.30
C ALA A 287 -69.37 -108.56 -30.56
N GLU A 288 -68.16 -108.36 -30.03
CA GLU A 288 -67.08 -109.35 -30.08
C GLU A 288 -67.46 -110.63 -29.34
N GLN A 289 -68.12 -110.52 -28.19
CA GLN A 289 -68.59 -111.69 -27.45
C GLN A 289 -69.72 -112.43 -28.18
N ALA A 290 -70.61 -111.71 -28.86
CA ALA A 290 -71.61 -112.29 -29.76
C ALA A 290 -70.96 -112.97 -30.98
N GLN A 291 -69.90 -112.38 -31.55
CA GLN A 291 -69.14 -112.96 -32.65
C GLN A 291 -68.42 -114.24 -32.23
N ARG A 292 -67.76 -114.25 -31.06
CA ARG A 292 -67.14 -115.45 -30.49
C ARG A 292 -68.16 -116.56 -30.26
N LYS A 293 -69.36 -116.21 -29.80
CA LYS A 293 -70.47 -117.17 -29.63
C LYS A 293 -70.92 -117.73 -30.98
N ALA A 294 -71.14 -116.87 -31.98
CA ALA A 294 -71.51 -117.30 -33.33
C ALA A 294 -70.44 -118.17 -34.02
N ALA A 295 -69.15 -117.89 -33.78
CA ALA A 295 -68.05 -118.72 -34.25
C ALA A 295 -68.07 -120.10 -33.57
N HIS A 296 -68.31 -120.14 -32.26
CA HIS A 296 -68.49 -121.39 -31.52
C HIS A 296 -69.70 -122.20 -32.03
N ASP A 297 -70.81 -121.54 -32.32
CA ASP A 297 -72.01 -122.17 -32.87
C ASP A 297 -71.75 -122.71 -34.29
N LEU A 298 -70.96 -122.01 -35.10
CA LEU A 298 -70.51 -122.47 -36.43
C LEU A 298 -69.64 -123.73 -36.35
N ASP A 299 -68.67 -123.76 -35.45
CA ASP A 299 -67.81 -124.93 -35.22
C ASP A 299 -68.63 -126.13 -34.73
N ALA A 300 -69.64 -125.90 -33.88
CA ALA A 300 -70.57 -126.94 -33.44
C ALA A 300 -71.39 -127.53 -34.62
N VAL A 301 -71.93 -126.68 -35.48
CA VAL A 301 -72.68 -127.11 -36.69
C VAL A 301 -71.77 -127.85 -37.68
N GLN A 302 -70.52 -127.43 -37.84
CA GLN A 302 -69.55 -128.15 -38.68
C GLN A 302 -69.20 -129.53 -38.12
N ALA A 303 -69.07 -129.66 -36.79
CA ALA A 303 -68.85 -130.94 -36.13
C ALA A 303 -70.04 -131.91 -36.31
N GLU A 304 -71.27 -131.40 -36.21
CA GLU A 304 -72.50 -132.17 -36.46
C GLU A 304 -72.63 -132.62 -37.92
N LEU A 305 -72.29 -131.75 -38.87
CA LEU A 305 -72.27 -132.07 -40.31
C LEU A 305 -71.25 -133.17 -40.62
N GLY A 306 -70.04 -133.06 -40.05
CA GLY A 306 -69.01 -134.11 -40.18
C GLY A 306 -69.44 -135.45 -39.56
N ALA A 307 -70.22 -135.43 -38.48
CA ALA A 307 -70.78 -136.64 -37.88
C ALA A 307 -71.93 -137.24 -38.72
N ALA A 308 -72.70 -136.43 -39.45
CA ALA A 308 -73.73 -136.90 -40.36
C ALA A 308 -73.12 -137.52 -41.64
N GLN A 309 -72.06 -136.92 -42.18
CA GLN A 309 -71.34 -137.43 -43.35
C GLN A 309 -70.70 -138.80 -43.08
N ARG A 310 -70.03 -138.98 -41.94
CA ARG A 310 -69.48 -140.29 -41.54
C ARG A 310 -70.54 -141.39 -41.35
N ARG A 311 -71.78 -141.01 -41.01
CA ARG A 311 -72.92 -141.95 -40.92
C ARG A 311 -73.41 -142.36 -42.31
N ALA A 312 -73.44 -141.43 -43.26
CA ALA A 312 -73.80 -141.71 -44.65
C ALA A 312 -72.76 -142.61 -45.34
N GLU A 313 -71.47 -142.35 -45.17
CA GLU A 313 -70.39 -143.15 -45.76
C GLU A 313 -70.38 -144.61 -45.26
N ARG A 314 -70.74 -144.85 -44.00
CA ARG A 314 -70.88 -146.21 -43.43
C ARG A 314 -72.04 -146.98 -44.05
N ALA A 315 -73.19 -146.32 -44.23
CA ALA A 315 -74.36 -146.92 -44.87
C ALA A 315 -74.10 -147.25 -46.36
N GLU A 316 -73.30 -146.42 -47.05
CA GLU A 316 -72.89 -146.68 -48.43
C GLU A 316 -71.90 -147.86 -48.54
N ALA A 317 -70.97 -148.01 -47.58
CA ALA A 317 -70.02 -149.13 -47.55
C ALA A 317 -70.69 -150.49 -47.28
N GLU A 318 -71.69 -150.53 -46.39
CA GLU A 318 -72.48 -151.74 -46.09
C GLU A 318 -73.33 -152.18 -47.29
N ALA A 319 -73.90 -151.22 -48.04
CA ALA A 319 -74.68 -151.48 -49.24
C ALA A 319 -73.84 -151.95 -50.44
N ALA A 320 -72.53 -151.67 -50.46
CA ALA A 320 -71.60 -152.13 -51.50
C ALA A 320 -71.14 -153.58 -51.26
N LEU A 321 -70.93 -153.97 -50.00
CA LEU A 321 -70.48 -155.32 -49.62
C LEU A 321 -71.56 -156.39 -49.91
N ALA A 322 -72.84 -156.08 -49.66
CA ALA A 322 -73.96 -156.98 -49.93
C ALA A 322 -74.17 -157.25 -51.43
N ARG A 323 -73.74 -156.32 -52.31
CA ARG A 323 -73.84 -156.49 -53.77
C ARG A 323 -72.74 -157.38 -54.35
N GLN A 324 -71.61 -157.56 -53.66
CA GLN A 324 -70.51 -158.39 -54.12
C GLN A 324 -70.73 -159.89 -53.89
N LEU A 325 -71.48 -160.29 -52.85
CA LEU A 325 -71.70 -161.71 -52.52
C LEU A 325 -72.75 -162.42 -53.40
N LEU A 326 -73.63 -161.68 -54.08
CA LEU A 326 -74.71 -162.23 -54.91
C LEU A 326 -74.32 -162.42 -56.40
N ALA A 327 -73.08 -162.12 -56.79
CA ALA A 327 -72.64 -162.09 -58.19
C ALA A 327 -71.86 -163.34 -58.68
N GLU A 328 -71.61 -164.37 -57.85
CA GLU A 328 -70.78 -165.53 -58.24
C GLU A 328 -71.50 -166.75 -58.85
N LEU A 329 -72.83 -166.87 -58.88
CA LEU A 329 -73.50 -168.05 -59.48
C LEU A 329 -74.64 -167.72 -60.46
N ARG A 330 -74.17 -167.37 -61.67
CA ARG A 330 -74.66 -167.69 -63.03
C ARG A 330 -75.71 -166.81 -63.78
N VAL A 331 -75.14 -166.16 -64.81
CA VAL A 331 -75.44 -166.18 -66.27
C VAL A 331 -76.77 -165.60 -66.83
N ALA A 332 -76.57 -164.49 -67.57
CA ALA A 332 -77.38 -163.58 -68.41
C ALA A 332 -78.28 -164.15 -69.55
N PRO A 333 -78.91 -163.34 -70.44
CA PRO A 333 -79.86 -162.18 -70.35
C PRO A 333 -81.03 -162.36 -71.40
N PRO A 334 -81.74 -161.37 -72.02
CA PRO A 334 -82.04 -159.94 -71.72
C PRO A 334 -83.56 -159.58 -71.78
N GLY A 335 -83.95 -158.38 -71.33
CA GLY A 335 -85.28 -157.80 -71.60
C GLY A 335 -85.69 -156.71 -70.61
N ARG A 336 -85.26 -155.45 -70.87
CA ARG A 336 -85.38 -154.29 -69.96
C ARG A 336 -86.77 -153.64 -69.97
N SER A 337 -87.37 -153.46 -68.79
CA SER A 337 -88.36 -152.41 -68.51
C SER A 337 -87.95 -151.56 -67.28
N GLU A 338 -88.32 -150.29 -67.37
CA GLU A 338 -88.73 -149.33 -66.34
C GLU A 338 -87.84 -148.96 -65.13
N GLY A 339 -87.61 -147.64 -65.00
CA GLY A 339 -87.85 -146.93 -63.75
C GLY A 339 -86.63 -146.45 -62.95
N GLY A 340 -86.33 -145.15 -63.04
CA GLY A 340 -85.75 -144.39 -61.92
C GLY A 340 -84.33 -143.82 -62.09
N GLY A 341 -84.27 -142.48 -62.23
CA GLY A 341 -83.27 -141.61 -61.59
C GLY A 341 -81.84 -141.57 -62.14
N GLY A 342 -81.45 -140.43 -62.74
CA GLY A 342 -80.02 -140.17 -62.98
C GLY A 342 -79.69 -139.00 -63.91
N ARG A 343 -79.33 -137.86 -63.31
CA ARG A 343 -78.32 -136.84 -63.69
C ARG A 343 -77.82 -136.76 -65.15
N ARG A 344 -77.87 -135.56 -65.73
CA ARG A 344 -76.76 -134.86 -66.44
C ARG A 344 -77.27 -133.51 -66.97
N ARG A 345 -76.72 -132.39 -66.48
CA ARG A 345 -75.59 -131.60 -67.02
C ARG A 345 -75.97 -130.67 -68.18
N LYS A 346 -75.35 -129.48 -68.12
CA LYS A 346 -74.95 -128.56 -69.21
C LYS A 346 -76.02 -127.49 -69.50
N ALA A 347 -75.74 -126.20 -69.62
CA ALA A 347 -74.60 -125.29 -69.48
C ALA A 347 -75.22 -123.89 -69.25
N GLY A 348 -74.57 -122.81 -68.84
CA GLY A 348 -73.17 -122.48 -68.64
C GLY A 348 -73.11 -121.15 -67.86
N GLY A 349 -71.91 -120.81 -67.38
CA GLY A 349 -71.65 -119.61 -66.57
C GLY A 349 -71.62 -118.29 -67.37
N PRO A 350 -70.85 -117.26 -66.95
CA PRO A 350 -69.81 -117.29 -65.93
C PRO A 350 -69.84 -116.16 -64.88
N ALA A 351 -68.98 -116.35 -63.88
CA ALA A 351 -68.34 -115.35 -63.00
C ALA A 351 -67.37 -114.45 -63.83
N PRO A 352 -66.42 -113.66 -63.27
CA PRO A 352 -66.06 -113.36 -61.87
C PRO A 352 -65.91 -111.81 -61.68
N THR A 353 -65.32 -111.18 -60.65
CA THR A 353 -64.14 -111.43 -59.78
C THR A 353 -64.21 -110.27 -58.75
N GLU A 354 -64.25 -110.48 -57.45
CA GLU A 354 -63.16 -110.87 -56.54
C GLU A 354 -62.17 -109.74 -56.19
N GLN A 355 -61.75 -109.77 -54.92
CA GLN A 355 -60.56 -109.22 -54.27
C GLN A 355 -60.82 -108.02 -53.36
N ALA A 356 -60.86 -108.20 -52.04
CA ALA A 356 -59.83 -108.67 -51.08
C ALA A 356 -58.96 -107.51 -50.56
N ALA A 357 -58.79 -107.56 -49.24
CA ALA A 357 -58.09 -106.65 -48.31
C ALA A 357 -56.57 -106.56 -48.60
N PRO A 358 -55.64 -106.15 -47.68
CA PRO A 358 -55.76 -105.62 -46.30
C PRO A 358 -54.72 -104.54 -45.89
N GLY A 359 -54.77 -104.13 -44.62
CA GLY A 359 -53.62 -103.73 -43.78
C GLY A 359 -53.20 -102.25 -43.86
N GLU A 360 -52.42 -101.66 -42.95
CA GLU A 360 -51.93 -101.93 -41.58
C GLU A 360 -51.03 -100.69 -41.25
N LYS A 361 -50.71 -100.48 -39.96
CA LYS A 361 -49.67 -99.57 -39.36
C LYS A 361 -50.08 -98.10 -39.14
N ARG A 362 -50.03 -97.51 -37.93
CA ARG A 362 -48.98 -97.31 -36.90
C ARG A 362 -47.78 -96.45 -37.34
N ASP A 363 -47.55 -95.37 -36.58
CA ASP A 363 -46.29 -94.80 -36.04
C ASP A 363 -46.33 -93.25 -36.08
N GLU A 364 -46.23 -92.59 -34.91
CA GLU A 364 -45.04 -91.82 -34.43
C GLU A 364 -44.99 -90.39 -35.05
N GLN A 365 -44.64 -89.27 -34.41
CA GLN A 365 -43.73 -88.87 -33.32
C GLN A 365 -44.24 -87.47 -32.82
N GLN A 366 -44.16 -87.09 -31.53
CA GLN A 366 -43.04 -86.32 -30.91
C GLN A 366 -42.61 -85.08 -31.72
N LYS A 367 -42.33 -83.89 -31.17
CA LYS A 367 -41.70 -83.51 -29.89
C LYS A 367 -41.62 -81.97 -29.77
N ASP A 368 -41.56 -81.46 -28.53
CA ASP A 368 -40.64 -80.44 -27.98
C ASP A 368 -40.45 -79.08 -28.70
N LYS A 369 -40.23 -77.91 -28.09
CA LYS A 369 -39.87 -77.43 -26.73
C LYS A 369 -39.97 -75.87 -26.77
N GLN A 370 -40.34 -75.16 -25.69
CA GLN A 370 -39.44 -74.53 -24.68
C GLN A 370 -38.25 -73.76 -25.30
N ASP A 371 -37.77 -72.61 -24.84
CA ASP A 371 -37.89 -71.83 -23.61
C ASP A 371 -37.20 -70.47 -23.91
N ALA A 372 -37.66 -69.34 -23.37
CA ALA A 372 -37.05 -68.59 -22.25
C ALA A 372 -35.74 -67.81 -22.52
N GLY A 373 -35.67 -66.62 -21.91
CA GLY A 373 -34.41 -65.97 -21.51
C GLY A 373 -34.14 -64.63 -22.20
N VAL A 374 -34.51 -63.44 -21.71
CA VAL A 374 -34.16 -62.73 -20.45
C VAL A 374 -32.76 -62.07 -20.48
N LEU A 375 -32.80 -60.73 -20.41
CA LEU A 375 -31.84 -59.75 -19.83
C LEU A 375 -30.50 -59.42 -20.52
N ASN A 376 -30.38 -58.17 -21.02
CA ASN A 376 -29.60 -57.01 -20.48
C ASN A 376 -28.33 -57.27 -19.63
N PRO A 377 -27.43 -56.27 -19.39
CA PRO A 377 -27.21 -54.94 -19.99
C PRO A 377 -25.68 -54.61 -20.14
N GLU A 378 -25.34 -53.32 -20.08
CA GLU A 378 -24.03 -52.64 -19.97
C GLU A 378 -23.56 -52.00 -21.29
N GLY A 379 -23.23 -50.71 -21.34
CA GLY A 379 -22.67 -49.87 -20.28
C GLY A 379 -21.30 -49.41 -20.76
N GLY A 380 -21.29 -48.43 -21.66
CA GLY A 380 -20.08 -47.84 -22.22
C GLY A 380 -20.08 -46.34 -21.97
N SER A 381 -19.43 -45.96 -20.89
CA SER A 381 -18.97 -44.60 -20.63
C SER A 381 -17.78 -44.27 -21.54
N ASP A 382 -17.48 -42.97 -21.60
CA ASP A 382 -16.20 -42.36 -21.95
C ASP A 382 -16.07 -41.77 -23.36
N SER A 383 -16.14 -40.44 -23.44
CA SER A 383 -15.27 -39.65 -24.33
C SER A 383 -15.36 -38.15 -23.97
N SER A 384 -14.23 -37.66 -23.45
CA SER A 384 -13.55 -36.41 -23.88
C SER A 384 -14.23 -35.05 -23.62
N ASP A 385 -13.65 -34.18 -22.79
CA ASP A 385 -12.51 -33.28 -23.07
C ASP A 385 -13.01 -31.94 -23.62
N ASP A 386 -12.97 -30.86 -22.81
CA ASP A 386 -12.20 -29.68 -23.20
C ASP A 386 -12.02 -28.71 -22.04
N SER A 387 -10.82 -28.14 -22.00
CA SER A 387 -10.30 -27.24 -20.99
C SER A 387 -10.40 -25.78 -21.43
N ASN A 388 -10.30 -24.89 -20.44
CA ASN A 388 -9.66 -23.56 -20.51
C ASN A 388 -10.46 -22.37 -21.09
N ASP A 389 -10.70 -21.33 -20.25
CA ASP A 389 -9.89 -20.09 -20.18
C ASP A 389 -10.64 -19.05 -19.29
N SER A 390 -10.10 -18.64 -18.15
CA SER A 390 -9.22 -17.47 -17.94
C SER A 390 -9.89 -16.09 -18.07
N LYS A 391 -10.11 -15.50 -16.90
CA LYS A 391 -9.90 -14.10 -16.49
C LYS A 391 -9.54 -13.08 -17.59
N ASN A 392 -10.31 -11.99 -17.60
CA ASN A 392 -9.76 -10.64 -17.42
C ASN A 392 -10.76 -9.76 -16.67
#